data_AF-A0A1I7M456-F1
#
_entry.id   AF-A0A1I7M456-F1
#
_cell.length_a   1.000
_cell.length_b   1.000
_cell.length_c   1.000
_cell.angle_alpha   90.00
_cell.angle_beta   90.00
_cell.angle_gamma   90.00
#
_symmetry.space_group_name_H-M   'P 1'
#
loop_
_entity.id
_entity.type
_entity.pdbx_description
1 polymer ?
#
loop_
_entity_poly.entity_id
_entity_poly.type
_entity_poly.pdbx_seq_one_letter_code
_entity_poly.pdbx_strand_id
1 'polypeptide(L)'
;MSGGRFRYALQPVLLTRQWELDGLLVELGEANQALAQQRRELEGLRAASAAAELEWLRTGQGQQVLSVDRFTLMARYIADCRAKQGAMEVVVAQAERARDELIERITAARRALDAVEEHRDDMRGRFVRQRQSGDFKSADDQWGVMRAGLERHGD
;
A
#
# COMPACT_ATOMS: atom_id res chain seq x y z
N MET A 1 15.56 39.37 19.34
CA MET A 1 15.83 37.94 19.62
C MET A 1 15.15 37.08 18.55
N SER A 2 15.87 36.68 17.50
CA SER A 2 15.32 35.74 16.51
C SER A 2 15.43 34.31 17.05
N GLY A 3 14.47 33.89 17.87
CA GLY A 3 14.38 32.50 18.29
C GLY A 3 14.13 31.63 17.06
N GLY A 4 15.16 30.93 16.58
CA GLY A 4 15.12 30.14 15.35
C GLY A 4 13.93 29.17 15.30
N ARG A 5 13.39 28.95 14.10
CA ARG A 5 12.36 27.92 13.86
C ARG A 5 13.03 26.55 13.79
N PHE A 6 12.36 25.51 14.32
CA PHE A 6 12.82 24.13 14.16
C PHE A 6 12.87 23.77 12.66
N ARG A 7 14.00 23.23 12.22
CA ARG A 7 14.18 22.67 10.87
C ARG A 7 14.70 21.25 11.02
N TYR A 8 13.96 20.30 10.48
CA TYR A 8 14.34 18.89 10.55
C TYR A 8 15.35 18.56 9.45
N ALA A 9 16.52 18.07 9.83
CA ALA A 9 17.61 17.79 8.90
C ALA A 9 17.27 16.70 7.88
N LEU A 10 16.43 15.73 8.26
CA LEU A 10 16.02 14.61 7.41
C LEU A 10 14.67 14.85 6.71
N GLN A 11 14.23 16.11 6.59
CA GLN A 11 13.00 16.44 5.87
C GLN A 11 12.98 15.91 4.41
N PRO A 12 14.08 15.95 3.63
CA PRO A 12 14.08 15.36 2.29
C PRO A 12 13.85 13.85 2.32
N VAL A 13 14.45 13.15 3.29
CA VAL A 13 14.28 11.70 3.43
C VAL A 13 12.83 11.35 3.75
N LEU A 14 12.19 12.08 4.66
CA LEU A 14 10.77 11.90 4.99
C LEU A 14 9.90 12.04 3.73
N LEU A 15 10.15 13.08 2.93
CA LEU A 15 9.39 13.32 1.70
C LEU A 15 9.59 12.18 0.68
N THR A 16 10.82 11.72 0.49
CA THR A 16 11.11 10.60 -0.41
C THR A 16 10.42 9.31 0.03
N ARG A 17 10.39 9.01 1.34
CA ARG A 17 9.68 7.85 1.89
C ARG A 17 8.17 7.96 1.72
N GLN A 18 7.63 9.17 1.86
CA GLN A 18 6.21 9.41 1.61
C GLN A 18 5.85 9.16 0.15
N TRP A 19 6.66 9.67 -0.80
CA TRP A 19 6.45 9.41 -2.22
C TRP A 19 6.61 7.93 -2.60
N GLU A 20 7.55 7.22 -1.97
CA GLU A 20 7.71 5.78 -2.13
C GLU A 20 6.43 5.04 -1.70
N LEU A 21 5.88 5.37 -0.53
CA LEU A 21 4.62 4.80 -0.05
C LEU A 21 3.45 5.13 -0.98
N ASP A 22 3.32 6.39 -1.40
CA ASP A 22 2.26 6.83 -2.30
C ASP A 22 2.31 6.08 -3.64
N GLY A 23 3.51 5.90 -4.20
CA GLY A 23 3.73 5.13 -5.43
C GLY A 23 3.29 3.67 -5.28
N LEU A 24 3.67 3.01 -4.17
CA LEU A 24 3.26 1.63 -3.90
C LEU A 24 1.74 1.49 -3.72
N LEU A 25 1.07 2.48 -3.13
CA LEU A 25 -0.39 2.49 -2.99
C LEU A 25 -1.11 2.63 -4.33
N VAL A 26 -0.54 3.40 -5.26
CA VAL A 26 -1.04 3.49 -6.64
C VAL A 26 -0.86 2.14 -7.36
N GLU A 27 0.33 1.55 -7.29
CA GLU A 27 0.60 0.21 -7.86
C GLU A 27 -0.40 -0.84 -7.32
N LEU A 28 -0.74 -0.77 -6.02
CA LEU A 28 -1.70 -1.69 -5.42
C LEU A 28 -3.12 -1.47 -5.96
N GLY A 29 -3.51 -0.22 -6.20
CA GLY A 29 -4.77 0.12 -6.85
C GLY A 29 -4.87 -0.51 -8.24
N GLU A 30 -3.83 -0.38 -9.05
CA GLU A 30 -3.75 -0.95 -10.40
C GLU A 30 -3.77 -2.48 -10.36
N ALA A 31 -2.99 -3.10 -9.49
CA ALA A 31 -2.95 -4.55 -9.30
C ALA A 31 -4.32 -5.11 -8.90
N ASN A 32 -5.04 -4.43 -8.00
CA ASN A 32 -6.38 -4.84 -7.58
C ASN A 32 -7.40 -4.72 -8.71
N GLN A 33 -7.33 -3.67 -9.54
CA GLN A 33 -8.21 -3.53 -10.70
C GLN A 33 -7.95 -4.64 -11.73
N ALA A 34 -6.68 -4.92 -12.03
CA ALA A 34 -6.28 -5.99 -12.94
C ALA A 34 -6.75 -7.36 -12.43
N LEU A 35 -6.55 -7.65 -11.14
CA LEU A 35 -7.00 -8.89 -10.52
C LEU A 35 -8.53 -9.03 -10.56
N ALA A 36 -9.27 -7.94 -10.29
CA ALA A 36 -10.73 -7.95 -10.38
C ALA A 36 -11.23 -8.19 -11.82
N GLN A 37 -10.51 -7.69 -12.83
CA GLN A 37 -10.81 -7.98 -14.23
C GLN A 37 -10.56 -9.46 -14.56
N GLN A 38 -9.41 -10.00 -14.18
CA GLN A 38 -9.08 -11.41 -14.42
C GLN A 38 -10.04 -12.38 -13.72
N ARG A 39 -10.47 -12.06 -12.50
CA ARG A 39 -11.48 -12.84 -11.77
C ARG A 39 -12.83 -12.84 -12.49
N ARG A 40 -13.27 -11.69 -13.01
CA ARG A 40 -14.49 -11.61 -13.83
C ARG A 40 -14.39 -12.43 -15.12
N GLU A 41 -13.24 -12.43 -15.77
CA GLU A 41 -12.99 -13.26 -16.96
C GLU A 41 -13.03 -14.75 -16.62
N LEU A 42 -12.43 -15.16 -15.51
CA LEU A 42 -12.49 -16.53 -15.01
C LEU A 42 -13.93 -16.96 -14.69
N GLU A 43 -14.71 -16.10 -14.03
CA GLU A 43 -16.13 -16.34 -13.76
C GLU A 43 -16.93 -16.48 -15.06
N GLY A 44 -16.65 -15.65 -16.07
CA GLY A 44 -17.24 -15.79 -17.41
C GLY A 44 -16.92 -17.12 -18.07
N LEU A 45 -15.67 -17.58 -18.00
CA LEU A 45 -15.26 -18.89 -18.50
C LEU A 45 -15.93 -20.04 -17.74
N ARG A 46 -16.10 -19.92 -16.42
CA ARG A 46 -16.83 -20.87 -15.58
C ARG A 46 -18.30 -20.97 -15.98
N ALA A 47 -18.95 -19.83 -16.17
CA ALA A 47 -20.34 -19.78 -16.64
C ALA A 47 -20.50 -20.39 -18.03
N ALA A 48 -19.61 -20.07 -18.97
CA ALA A 48 -19.64 -20.61 -20.33
C ALA A 48 -19.46 -22.14 -20.36
N SER A 49 -18.54 -22.67 -19.56
CA SER A 49 -18.33 -24.13 -19.45
C SER A 49 -19.54 -24.82 -18.82
N ALA A 50 -20.11 -24.26 -17.75
CA ALA A 50 -21.29 -24.83 -17.11
C ALA A 50 -22.50 -24.84 -18.06
N ALA A 51 -22.68 -23.78 -18.85
CA ALA A 51 -23.73 -23.72 -19.87
C ALA A 51 -23.52 -24.80 -20.96
N ALA A 52 -22.28 -25.00 -21.42
CA ALA A 52 -21.94 -26.02 -22.41
C ALA A 52 -22.20 -27.45 -21.88
N GLU A 53 -21.84 -27.71 -20.62
CA GLU A 53 -22.10 -29.00 -19.96
C GLU A 53 -23.59 -29.26 -19.76
N LEU A 54 -24.37 -28.23 -19.41
CA LEU A 54 -25.84 -28.33 -19.32
C LEU A 54 -26.49 -28.60 -20.68
N GLU A 55 -26.04 -27.92 -21.74
CA GLU A 55 -26.52 -28.17 -23.10
C GLU A 55 -26.19 -29.60 -23.55
N TRP A 56 -24.98 -30.07 -23.22
CA TRP A 56 -24.57 -31.45 -23.48
C TRP A 56 -25.49 -32.47 -22.82
N LEU A 57 -25.75 -32.32 -21.51
CA LEU A 57 -26.63 -33.19 -20.76
C LEU A 57 -28.06 -33.19 -21.31
N ARG A 58 -28.59 -32.02 -21.66
CA ARG A 58 -29.93 -31.88 -22.26
C ARG A 58 -30.03 -32.62 -23.59
N THR A 59 -28.98 -32.54 -24.42
CA THR A 59 -28.97 -33.20 -25.72
C THR A 59 -28.91 -34.72 -25.59
N GLY A 60 -28.30 -35.26 -24.52
CA GLY A 60 -28.32 -36.69 -24.21
C GLY A 60 -29.65 -37.21 -23.66
N GLN A 61 -30.50 -36.34 -23.11
CA GLN A 61 -31.83 -36.70 -22.56
C GLN A 61 -32.94 -36.66 -23.63
N GLY A 62 -32.81 -35.79 -24.62
CA GLY A 62 -33.66 -35.86 -25.81
C GLY A 62 -33.24 -37.08 -26.62
N GLN A 63 -34.18 -37.97 -26.98
CA GLN A 63 -33.93 -39.11 -27.87
C GLN A 63 -33.56 -38.70 -29.33
N GLN A 64 -32.90 -37.55 -29.52
CA GLN A 64 -32.36 -37.11 -30.79
C GLN A 64 -31.02 -37.81 -31.04
N VAL A 65 -30.93 -38.48 -32.18
CA VAL A 65 -29.66 -39.00 -32.69
C VAL A 65 -28.77 -37.80 -33.03
N LEU A 66 -27.76 -37.56 -32.20
CA LEU A 66 -26.71 -36.59 -32.48
C LEU A 66 -25.83 -37.09 -33.63
N SER A 67 -25.48 -36.21 -34.57
CA SER A 67 -24.42 -36.52 -35.51
C SER A 67 -23.09 -36.63 -34.77
N VAL A 68 -22.21 -37.54 -35.23
CA VAL A 68 -20.86 -37.72 -34.69
C VAL A 68 -20.09 -36.39 -34.69
N ASP A 69 -20.24 -35.60 -35.74
CA ASP A 69 -19.58 -34.28 -35.85
C ASP A 69 -20.00 -33.32 -34.73
N ARG A 70 -21.30 -33.27 -34.39
CA ARG A 70 -21.81 -32.41 -33.32
C ARG A 70 -21.35 -32.89 -31.94
N PHE A 71 -21.27 -34.22 -31.75
CA PHE A 71 -20.68 -34.82 -30.55
C PHE A 71 -19.22 -34.38 -30.38
N THR A 72 -18.40 -34.56 -31.41
CA THR A 72 -16.96 -34.24 -31.38
C THR A 72 -16.72 -32.75 -31.19
N LEU A 73 -17.51 -31.89 -31.83
CA LEU A 73 -17.42 -30.44 -31.67
C LEU A 73 -17.69 -30.02 -30.21
N MET A 74 -18.76 -30.53 -29.61
CA MET A 74 -19.12 -30.17 -28.23
C MET A 74 -18.07 -30.67 -27.22
N ALA A 75 -17.60 -31.91 -27.38
CA ALA A 75 -16.56 -32.47 -26.53
C ALA A 75 -15.26 -31.64 -26.60
N ARG A 76 -14.86 -31.23 -27.82
CA ARG A 76 -13.69 -30.37 -28.03
C ARG A 76 -13.88 -28.99 -27.41
N TYR A 77 -15.06 -28.41 -27.52
CA TYR A 77 -15.37 -27.11 -26.94
C TYR A 77 -15.30 -27.14 -25.41
N ILE A 78 -15.89 -28.16 -24.77
CA ILE A 78 -15.80 -28.34 -23.31
C ILE A 78 -14.34 -28.50 -22.87
N ALA A 79 -13.54 -29.28 -23.59
CA ALA A 79 -12.12 -29.44 -23.30
C ALA A 79 -11.34 -28.12 -23.42
N ASP A 80 -11.62 -27.32 -24.44
CA ASP A 80 -11.02 -25.99 -24.64
C ASP A 80 -11.42 -25.01 -23.51
N CYS A 81 -12.69 -25.01 -23.09
CA CYS A 81 -13.14 -24.24 -21.94
C CYS A 81 -12.38 -24.60 -20.66
N ARG A 82 -12.21 -25.89 -20.37
CA ARG A 82 -11.45 -26.37 -19.20
C ARG A 82 -9.98 -25.97 -19.25
N ALA A 83 -9.35 -26.09 -20.42
CA ALA A 83 -7.96 -25.66 -20.61
C ALA A 83 -7.81 -24.15 -20.37
N LYS A 84 -8.71 -23.33 -20.92
CA LYS A 84 -8.73 -21.88 -20.71
C LYS A 84 -8.98 -21.49 -19.25
N GLN A 85 -9.89 -22.18 -18.57
CA GLN A 85 -10.12 -22.00 -17.14
C GLN A 85 -8.86 -22.28 -16.32
N GLY A 86 -8.23 -23.44 -16.53
CA GLY A 86 -7.01 -23.81 -15.81
C GLY A 86 -5.87 -22.82 -16.05
N ALA A 87 -5.71 -22.35 -17.29
CA ALA A 87 -4.73 -21.31 -17.60
C ALA A 87 -5.05 -19.99 -16.87
N MET A 88 -6.32 -19.56 -16.87
CA MET A 88 -6.73 -18.33 -16.21
C MET A 88 -6.64 -18.42 -14.68
N GLU A 89 -6.91 -19.58 -14.08
CA GLU A 89 -6.73 -19.82 -12.64
C GLU A 89 -5.27 -19.64 -12.22
N VAL A 90 -4.32 -20.10 -13.03
CA VAL A 90 -2.89 -19.88 -12.79
C VAL A 90 -2.55 -18.38 -12.87
N VAL A 91 -3.09 -17.66 -13.86
CA VAL A 91 -2.88 -16.21 -14.00
C VAL A 91 -3.42 -15.45 -12.79
N VAL A 92 -4.65 -15.77 -12.35
CA VAL A 92 -5.26 -15.16 -11.16
C VAL A 92 -4.42 -15.45 -9.91
N ALA A 93 -3.98 -16.70 -9.73
CA ALA A 93 -3.15 -17.07 -8.58
C ALA A 93 -1.78 -16.36 -8.58
N GLN A 94 -1.18 -16.15 -9.74
CA GLN A 94 0.05 -15.37 -9.87
C GLN A 94 -0.19 -13.89 -9.53
N ALA A 95 -1.27 -13.31 -10.02
CA ALA A 95 -1.64 -11.92 -9.72
C ALA A 95 -1.97 -11.72 -8.22
N GLU A 96 -2.58 -12.71 -7.56
CA GLU A 96 -2.81 -12.69 -6.11
C GLU A 96 -1.50 -12.69 -5.32
N ARG A 97 -0.54 -13.54 -5.71
CA ARG A 97 0.78 -13.55 -5.07
C ARG A 97 1.52 -12.23 -5.25
N ALA A 98 1.52 -11.68 -6.47
CA ALA A 98 2.14 -10.39 -6.75
C ALA A 98 1.50 -9.25 -5.93
N ARG A 99 0.17 -9.26 -5.77
CA ARG A 99 -0.52 -8.32 -4.87
C ARG A 99 -0.07 -8.48 -3.42
N ASP A 100 0.07 -9.70 -2.93
CA ASP A 100 0.46 -9.96 -1.55
C ASP A 100 1.90 -9.52 -1.27
N GLU A 101 2.83 -9.78 -2.19
CA GLU A 101 4.20 -9.24 -2.14
C GLU A 101 4.22 -7.71 -2.13
N LEU A 102 3.31 -7.06 -2.88
CA LEU A 102 3.19 -5.61 -2.87
C LEU A 102 2.66 -5.08 -1.53
N ILE A 103 1.73 -5.78 -0.88
CA ILE A 103 1.24 -5.44 0.47
C ILE A 103 2.38 -5.52 1.50
N GLU A 104 3.25 -6.52 1.40
CA GLU A 104 4.44 -6.63 2.26
C GLU A 104 5.38 -5.43 2.05
N ARG A 105 5.64 -5.04 0.80
CA ARG A 105 6.43 -3.85 0.46
C ARG A 105 5.82 -2.56 1.02
N ILE A 106 4.50 -2.39 0.89
CA ILE A 106 3.76 -1.25 1.47
C ILE A 106 3.93 -1.21 2.98
N THR A 107 3.78 -2.36 3.65
CA THR A 107 3.92 -2.45 5.10
C THR A 107 5.34 -2.07 5.54
N ALA A 108 6.36 -2.54 4.82
CA ALA A 108 7.76 -2.19 5.08
C ALA A 108 8.01 -0.68 4.87
N ALA A 109 7.53 -0.12 3.76
CA ALA A 109 7.66 1.31 3.45
C ALA A 109 6.96 2.17 4.50
N ARG A 110 5.78 1.76 4.96
CA ARG A 110 5.04 2.45 6.02
C ARG A 110 5.81 2.47 7.34
N ARG A 111 6.34 1.32 7.78
CA ARG A 111 7.17 1.24 8.99
C ARG A 111 8.41 2.12 8.90
N ALA A 112 9.04 2.18 7.73
CA ALA A 112 10.19 3.04 7.51
C ALA A 112 9.82 4.53 7.59
N LEU A 113 8.66 4.94 7.05
CA LEU A 113 8.16 6.30 7.18
C LEU A 113 7.85 6.65 8.63
N ASP A 114 7.10 5.78 9.34
CA ASP A 114 6.72 5.98 10.74
C ASP A 114 7.97 6.19 11.62
N ALA A 115 9.04 5.41 11.41
CA ALA A 115 10.30 5.56 12.14
C ALA A 115 10.98 6.93 11.92
N VAL A 116 10.90 7.48 10.71
CA VAL A 116 11.47 8.80 10.39
C VAL A 116 10.61 9.92 10.99
N GLU A 117 9.29 9.74 11.06
CA GLU A 117 8.36 10.66 11.72
C GLU A 117 8.57 10.67 13.24
N GLU A 118 8.72 9.51 13.86
CA GLU A 118 9.02 9.39 15.29
C GLU A 118 10.34 10.10 15.64
N HIS A 119 11.39 9.88 14.83
CA HIS A 119 12.67 10.58 15.02
C HIS A 119 12.53 12.10 14.85
N ARG A 120 11.69 12.57 13.91
CA ARG A 120 11.41 14.01 13.75
C ARG A 120 10.78 14.59 15.01
N ASP A 121 9.84 13.89 15.61
CA ASP A 121 9.14 14.34 16.80
C ASP A 121 10.05 14.37 18.03
N ASP A 122 10.91 13.36 18.22
CA ASP A 122 11.93 13.39 19.27
C ASP A 122 12.90 14.58 19.08
N MET A 123 13.40 14.79 17.87
CA MET A 123 14.30 15.92 17.57
C MET A 123 13.63 17.27 17.80
N ARG A 124 12.33 17.39 17.48
CA ARG A 124 11.54 18.58 17.79
C ARG A 124 11.40 18.77 19.30
N GLY A 125 11.13 17.71 20.05
CA GLY A 125 11.06 17.75 21.52
C GLY A 125 12.37 18.21 22.15
N ARG A 126 13.51 17.69 21.68
CA ARG A 126 14.86 18.12 22.10
C ARG A 126 15.09 19.60 21.80
N PHE A 127 14.74 20.05 20.60
CA PHE A 127 14.87 21.46 20.21
C PHE A 127 14.07 22.39 21.14
N VAL A 128 12.82 22.03 21.46
CA VAL A 128 11.98 22.82 22.37
C VAL A 128 12.58 22.87 23.78
N ARG A 129 13.02 21.74 24.32
CA ARG A 129 13.68 21.68 25.65
C ARG A 129 14.95 22.53 25.71
N GLN A 130 15.80 22.45 24.68
CA GLN A 130 17.03 23.23 24.60
C GLN A 130 16.74 24.74 24.53
N ARG A 131 15.71 25.13 23.76
CA ARG A 131 15.27 26.53 23.69
C ARG A 131 14.79 27.04 25.03
N GLN A 132 13.90 26.30 25.70
CA GLN A 132 13.41 26.67 27.03
C GLN A 132 14.56 26.79 28.04
N SER A 133 15.51 25.85 28.04
CA SER A 133 16.70 25.92 28.90
C SER A 133 17.56 27.17 28.63
N GLY A 134 17.75 27.53 27.35
CA GLY A 134 18.44 28.76 26.96
C GLY A 134 17.71 30.03 27.40
N ASP A 135 16.38 30.06 27.25
CA ASP A 135 15.54 31.17 27.66
C ASP A 135 15.59 31.35 29.21
N PHE A 136 15.53 30.24 29.96
CA PHE A 136 15.71 30.26 31.42
C PHE A 136 17.09 30.77 31.84
N LYS A 137 18.17 30.27 31.20
CA LYS A 137 19.53 30.74 31.49
C LYS A 137 19.69 32.23 31.20
N SER A 138 19.16 32.70 30.07
CA SER A 138 19.22 34.12 29.73
C SER A 138 18.44 34.99 30.73
N ALA A 139 17.32 34.50 31.27
CA ALA A 139 16.56 35.20 32.29
C ALA A 139 17.33 35.25 33.63
N ASP A 140 17.97 34.14 34.02
CA ASP A 140 18.80 34.06 35.23
C ASP A 140 20.03 34.98 35.15
N ASP A 141 20.73 34.98 34.01
CA ASP A 141 21.86 35.88 33.75
C ASP A 141 21.43 37.36 33.84
N GLN A 142 20.26 37.71 33.28
CA GLN A 142 19.71 39.06 33.38
C GLN A 142 19.36 39.46 34.81
N TRP A 143 18.77 38.55 35.58
CA TRP A 143 18.45 38.78 36.99
C TRP A 143 19.73 38.99 37.82
N GLY A 144 20.75 38.15 37.62
CA GLY A 144 22.05 38.29 38.28
C GLY A 144 22.73 39.64 37.99
N VAL A 145 22.69 40.11 36.74
CA VAL A 145 23.21 41.42 36.35
C VAL A 145 22.46 42.56 37.04
N MET A 146 21.13 42.51 37.10
CA MET A 146 20.33 43.54 37.80
C MET A 146 20.68 43.60 39.29
N ARG A 147 20.80 42.44 39.95
CA ARG A 147 21.14 42.37 41.37
C ARG A 147 22.56 42.89 41.67
N ALA A 148 23.54 42.49 40.87
CA ALA A 148 24.92 42.98 41.00
C ALA A 148 25.09 44.48 40.67
N GLY A 149 24.13 45.07 39.94
CA GLY A 149 24.04 46.51 39.73
C GLY A 149 23.45 47.24 40.94
N LEU A 150 22.42 46.68 41.58
CA LEU A 150 21.80 47.22 42.80
C LEU A 150 22.78 47.22 43.99
N GLU A 151 23.58 46.17 44.15
CA GLU A 151 24.59 46.08 45.23
C GLU A 151 25.76 47.06 45.04
N ARG A 152 26.04 47.53 43.81
CA ARG A 152 27.12 48.50 43.50
C ARG A 152 26.71 49.98 43.61
N HIS A 153 25.44 50.27 43.86
CA HIS A 153 24.93 51.64 44.04
C HIS A 153 24.42 51.89 45.47
N GLY A 154 24.64 50.94 46.39
CA GLY A 154 24.27 51.02 47.79
C GLY A 154 25.41 51.35 48.76
N ASP A 155 26.64 51.54 48.24
CA ASP A 155 27.80 52.12 48.95
C ASP A 155 28.05 53.55 48.45
#